data_AF-A0A963R0G0-F1
#
_entry.id   AF-A0A963R0G0-F1
#
_cell.length_a   1.000
_cell.length_b   1.000
_cell.length_c   1.000
_cell.angle_alpha   90.00
_cell.angle_beta   90.00
_cell.angle_gamma   90.00
#
_symmetry.space_group_name_H-M   'P 1'
#
loop_
_entity.id
_entity.type
_entity.pdbx_description
1 polymer ?
#
loop_
_entity_poly.entity_id
_entity_poly.type
_entity_poly.pdbx_seq_one_letter_code
_entity_poly.pdbx_strand_id
1 'polypeptide(L)'
;EAIRTDVTRILMNSELRMPEPVALPELPEFLTSHIDPFTGENDAGGERMAGADAMLGMLGGASPAALAHSADPYAGLGLTRNALCPCGSGQKYKHCHGAAR
;
A
#
# COMPACT_ATOMS: atom_id res chain seq x y z
N GLU A 1 -29.33 11.45 -14.69
CA GLU A 1 -28.57 11.81 -15.90
C GLU A 1 -27.65 13.02 -15.65
N ALA A 2 -28.18 14.14 -15.14
CA ALA A 2 -27.42 15.37 -14.83
C ALA A 2 -26.09 15.16 -14.07
N ILE A 3 -26.08 14.31 -13.04
CA ILE A 3 -24.87 14.06 -12.21
C ILE A 3 -23.69 13.56 -13.05
N ARG A 4 -23.93 12.68 -14.04
CA ARG A 4 -22.85 12.14 -14.87
C ARG A 4 -22.24 13.24 -15.73
N THR A 5 -23.08 14.03 -16.38
CA THR A 5 -22.66 15.16 -17.21
C THR A 5 -21.91 16.20 -16.39
N ASP A 6 -22.36 16.48 -15.16
CA ASP A 6 -21.71 17.44 -14.26
C ASP A 6 -20.34 16.96 -13.79
N VAL A 7 -20.23 15.71 -13.36
CA VAL A 7 -18.93 15.13 -12.97
C VAL A 7 -17.97 15.13 -14.15
N THR A 8 -18.42 14.74 -15.34
CA THR A 8 -17.57 14.77 -16.55
C THR A 8 -17.11 16.20 -16.87
N ARG A 9 -18.02 17.19 -16.82
CA ARG A 9 -17.68 18.59 -17.08
C ARG A 9 -16.67 19.14 -16.06
N ILE A 10 -16.83 18.80 -14.77
CA ILE A 10 -15.88 19.23 -13.72
C ILE A 10 -14.51 18.63 -13.98
N LEU A 11 -14.43 17.32 -14.21
CA LEU A 11 -13.16 16.63 -14.43
C LEU A 11 -12.44 17.11 -15.70
N MET A 12 -13.18 17.47 -16.76
CA MET A 12 -12.59 17.94 -18.02
C MET A 12 -12.05 19.37 -17.98
N ASN A 13 -12.50 20.22 -17.05
CA ASN A 13 -12.08 21.62 -16.98
C ASN A 13 -11.22 21.95 -15.73
N SER A 14 -10.96 20.96 -14.88
CA SER A 14 -10.18 21.18 -13.65
C SER A 14 -8.69 21.11 -13.94
N GLU A 15 -7.98 22.21 -13.70
CA GLU A 15 -6.52 22.27 -13.73
C GLU A 15 -5.96 22.25 -12.30
N LEU A 16 -5.06 21.30 -12.02
CA LEU A 16 -4.32 21.27 -10.76
C LEU A 16 -3.15 22.24 -10.87
N ARG A 17 -3.18 23.33 -10.09
CA ARG A 17 -1.99 24.16 -9.91
C ARG A 17 -1.00 23.41 -9.04
N MET A 18 0.11 23.01 -9.64
CA MET A 18 1.28 22.55 -8.88
C MET A 18 1.91 23.78 -8.22
N PRO A 19 2.07 23.82 -6.88
CA PRO A 19 2.85 24.85 -6.25
C PRO A 19 4.32 24.73 -6.71
N GLU A 20 5.03 25.85 -6.72
CA GLU A 20 6.46 25.86 -6.99
C GLU A 20 7.17 24.99 -5.93
N PRO A 21 8.12 24.12 -6.32
CA PRO A 21 8.80 23.25 -5.38
C PRO A 21 9.54 24.12 -4.35
N VAL A 22 9.13 24.01 -3.10
CA VAL A 22 9.85 24.62 -1.98
C VAL A 22 11.12 23.82 -1.71
N ALA A 23 12.23 24.50 -1.51
CA ALA A 23 13.45 23.86 -1.04
C ALA A 23 13.18 23.26 0.35
N LEU A 24 13.24 21.94 0.45
CA LEU A 24 13.10 21.25 1.72
C LEU A 24 14.41 21.38 2.51
N PRO A 25 14.36 21.51 3.84
CA PRO A 25 15.56 21.43 4.68
C PRO A 25 16.27 20.09 4.48
N GLU A 26 17.59 20.09 4.58
CA GLU A 26 18.34 18.83 4.68
C GLU A 26 17.90 18.09 5.94
N LEU A 27 17.37 16.88 5.76
CA LEU A 27 17.01 16.01 6.86
C LEU A 27 18.29 15.51 7.54
N PRO A 28 18.34 15.47 8.88
CA PRO A 28 19.42 14.81 9.60
C PRO A 28 19.61 13.37 9.15
N GLU A 29 20.87 12.93 9.06
CA GLU A 29 21.27 11.58 8.63
C GLU A 29 20.63 10.45 9.47
N PHE A 30 20.24 10.72 10.72
CA PHE A 30 19.60 9.70 11.58
C PHE A 30 18.11 9.45 11.26
N LEU A 31 17.45 10.32 10.47
CA LEU A 31 16.03 10.18 10.09
C LEU A 31 15.83 9.48 8.75
N THR A 32 16.90 9.20 8.02
CA THR A 32 16.87 8.52 6.72
C THR A 32 17.01 7.01 6.92
N SER A 33 15.96 6.38 7.47
CA SER A 33 15.82 4.94 7.50
C SER A 33 14.62 4.52 6.65
N HIS A 34 14.85 3.75 5.60
CA HIS A 34 13.79 3.11 4.82
C HIS A 34 14.16 1.63 4.69
N ILE A 35 13.34 0.76 5.30
CA ILE A 35 13.57 -0.68 5.27
C ILE A 35 12.75 -1.28 4.15
N ASP A 36 13.43 -1.86 3.17
CA ASP A 36 12.79 -2.59 2.09
C ASP A 36 12.05 -3.83 2.67
N PRO A 37 10.73 -3.99 2.43
CA PRO A 37 9.93 -5.07 3.00
C PRO A 37 10.22 -6.46 2.40
N PHE A 38 10.94 -6.53 1.28
CA PHE A 38 11.32 -7.77 0.60
C PHE A 38 12.72 -8.23 0.96
N THR A 39 13.66 -7.31 1.15
CA THR A 39 15.06 -7.63 1.44
C THR A 39 15.42 -7.45 2.92
N GLY A 40 14.66 -6.65 3.65
CA GLY A 40 14.95 -6.27 5.04
C GLY A 40 16.14 -5.30 5.17
N GLU A 41 16.62 -4.76 4.06
CA GLU A 41 17.77 -3.87 4.03
C GLU A 41 17.36 -2.40 4.13
N ASN A 42 18.21 -1.58 4.76
CA ASN A 42 18.07 -0.12 4.68
C ASN A 42 18.62 0.38 3.34
N ASP A 43 17.76 0.96 2.51
CA ASP A 43 18.08 1.52 1.18
C ASP A 43 17.97 3.06 1.14
N ALA A 44 17.69 3.70 2.28
CA ALA A 44 17.80 5.15 2.42
C ALA A 44 19.29 5.53 2.34
N GLY A 45 19.74 5.91 1.14
CA GLY A 45 21.14 6.12 0.79
C GLY A 45 21.93 6.91 1.83
N GLY A 46 22.79 6.19 2.55
CA GLY A 46 23.75 6.68 3.54
C GLY A 46 24.65 5.51 3.96
N GLU A 47 25.92 5.77 4.26
CA GLU A 47 26.83 4.72 4.72
C GLU A 47 26.28 4.10 6.01
N ARG A 48 26.13 2.77 6.05
CA ARG A 48 25.59 2.08 7.23
C ARG A 48 26.51 2.33 8.42
N MET A 49 26.03 3.08 9.41
CA MET A 49 26.72 3.23 10.70
C MET A 49 26.85 1.86 11.38
N ALA A 50 28.03 1.56 11.91
CA ALA A 50 28.26 0.32 12.65
C ALA A 50 27.29 0.22 13.85
N GLY A 51 26.42 -0.79 13.85
CA GLY A 51 25.40 -1.01 14.89
C GLY A 51 23.97 -0.60 14.51
N ALA A 52 23.73 -0.08 13.30
CA ALA A 52 22.39 0.28 12.82
C ALA A 52 21.39 -0.90 12.84
N ASP A 53 21.83 -2.10 12.49
CA ASP A 53 20.98 -3.30 12.46
C ASP A 53 20.48 -3.69 13.86
N ALA A 54 21.32 -3.50 14.89
CA ALA A 54 20.95 -3.78 16.28
C ALA A 54 19.92 -2.76 16.82
N MET A 55 20.01 -1.51 16.38
CA MET A 55 19.08 -0.45 16.76
C MET A 55 17.72 -0.60 16.04
N LEU A 56 17.71 -1.03 14.78
CA LEU A 56 16.48 -1.29 14.03
C LEU A 56 15.64 -2.43 14.64
N GLY A 57 16.31 -3.49 15.12
CA GLY A 57 15.65 -4.58 15.85
C GLY A 57 15.03 -4.13 17.18
N MET A 58 15.59 -3.09 17.81
CA MET A 58 15.08 -2.54 19.08
C MET A 58 13.92 -1.56 18.89
N LEU A 59 13.82 -0.90 17.74
CA LEU A 59 12.78 0.10 17.42
C LEU A 59 11.55 -0.49 16.69
N GLY A 60 11.47 -1.82 16.55
CA GLY A 60 10.30 -2.50 16.00
C GLY A 60 10.31 -2.67 14.48
N GLY A 61 11.49 -2.78 13.85
CA GLY A 61 11.60 -3.23 12.46
C GLY A 61 10.89 -4.58 12.27
N ALA A 62 9.81 -4.58 11.51
CA ALA A 62 8.89 -5.70 11.39
C ALA A 62 9.59 -6.99 10.91
N SER A 63 9.36 -8.10 11.62
CA SER A 63 9.84 -9.42 11.20
C SER A 63 9.14 -9.88 9.91
N PRO A 64 9.86 -10.41 8.90
CA PRO A 64 9.30 -10.83 7.61
C PRO A 64 8.43 -12.10 7.66
N ALA A 65 8.12 -12.63 8.84
CA ALA A 65 7.26 -13.81 9.00
C ALA A 65 5.74 -13.50 8.94
N ALA A 66 5.36 -12.23 8.74
CA ALA A 66 3.98 -11.85 8.54
C ALA A 66 3.67 -11.76 7.04
N LEU A 67 2.70 -12.58 6.60
CA LEU A 67 1.91 -12.43 5.35
C LEU A 67 2.34 -13.26 4.12
N ALA A 68 2.40 -14.59 4.26
CA ALA A 68 2.09 -15.47 3.13
C ALA A 68 0.60 -15.83 3.16
N HIS A 69 -0.24 -15.06 2.47
CA HIS A 69 -1.63 -15.46 2.17
C HIS A 69 -1.71 -15.83 0.69
N SER A 70 -2.24 -17.01 0.38
CA SER A 70 -2.52 -17.42 -0.99
C SER A 70 -3.48 -16.40 -1.62
N ALA A 71 -3.07 -15.80 -2.73
CA ALA A 71 -3.89 -14.83 -3.45
C ALA A 71 -5.26 -15.45 -3.80
N ASP A 72 -6.33 -14.67 -3.64
CA ASP A 72 -7.68 -15.12 -4.00
C ASP A 72 -7.77 -15.39 -5.50
N PRO A 73 -8.05 -16.64 -5.93
CA PRO A 73 -8.10 -17.01 -7.35
C PRO A 73 -9.24 -16.35 -8.11
N TYR A 74 -10.21 -15.73 -7.42
CA TYR A 74 -11.39 -15.09 -7.98
C TYR A 74 -11.36 -13.56 -7.90
N ALA A 75 -10.30 -12.95 -7.37
CA ALA A 75 -10.16 -11.49 -7.23
C ALA A 75 -10.33 -10.73 -8.55
N GLY A 76 -9.95 -11.35 -9.67
CA GLY A 76 -10.07 -10.78 -11.01
C GLY A 76 -11.45 -10.88 -11.65
N LEU A 77 -12.42 -11.56 -11.02
CA LEU A 77 -13.74 -11.80 -11.63
C LEU A 77 -14.74 -10.65 -11.43
N GLY A 78 -14.31 -9.54 -10.82
CA GLY A 78 -15.18 -8.36 -10.61
C GLY A 78 -16.41 -8.67 -9.75
N LEU A 79 -16.33 -9.70 -8.90
CA LEU A 79 -17.44 -10.14 -8.07
C LEU A 79 -17.76 -9.06 -7.05
N THR A 80 -19.04 -8.72 -6.93
CA THR A 80 -19.47 -7.87 -5.83
C THR A 80 -19.22 -8.60 -4.51
N ARG A 81 -18.84 -7.87 -3.45
CA ARG A 81 -18.53 -8.46 -2.13
C ARG A 81 -19.65 -9.35 -1.56
N ASN A 82 -20.90 -9.17 -2.00
CA ASN A 82 -22.06 -9.93 -1.55
C ASN A 82 -22.55 -11.01 -2.54
N ALA A 83 -21.91 -11.15 -3.71
CA ALA A 83 -22.22 -12.23 -4.65
C ALA A 83 -21.93 -13.60 -4.02
N LEU A 84 -22.57 -14.66 -4.52
CA LEU A 84 -22.23 -16.03 -4.13
C LEU A 84 -20.81 -16.35 -4.59
N CYS A 85 -20.03 -17.03 -3.72
CA CYS A 85 -18.66 -17.38 -4.02
C CYS A 85 -18.60 -18.47 -5.11
N PRO A 86 -17.80 -18.31 -6.18
CA PRO A 86 -17.75 -19.26 -7.31
C PRO A 86 -17.17 -20.63 -6.96
N CYS A 87 -16.57 -20.79 -5.78
CA CYS A 87 -16.06 -22.07 -5.30
C CYS A 87 -17.15 -23.08 -4.92
N GLY A 88 -18.43 -22.70 -4.97
CA GLY A 88 -19.56 -23.58 -4.66
C GLY A 88 -19.85 -23.74 -3.17
N SER A 89 -19.25 -22.94 -2.30
CA SER A 89 -19.46 -23.01 -0.84
C SER A 89 -20.85 -22.58 -0.37
N GLY A 90 -21.65 -21.94 -1.24
CA GLY A 90 -22.93 -21.32 -0.89
C GLY A 90 -22.81 -20.05 -0.05
N GLN A 91 -21.60 -19.63 0.32
CA GLN A 91 -21.34 -18.43 1.11
C GLN A 91 -21.15 -17.19 0.21
N LYS A 92 -21.40 -16.00 0.78
CA LYS A 92 -21.09 -14.74 0.09
C LYS A 92 -19.58 -14.57 -0.06
N TYR A 93 -19.14 -13.95 -1.15
CA TYR A 93 -17.73 -13.81 -1.52
C TYR A 93 -16.87 -13.20 -0.41
N LYS A 94 -17.36 -12.16 0.28
CA LYS A 94 -16.67 -11.54 1.44
C LYS A 94 -16.52 -12.42 2.69
N HIS A 95 -17.26 -13.53 2.79
CA HIS A 95 -17.18 -14.50 3.90
C HIS A 95 -16.44 -15.77 3.49
N CYS A 96 -15.78 -15.74 2.33
CA CYS A 96 -15.06 -16.85 1.76
C CYS A 96 -13.74 -16.31 1.15
N HIS A 97 -13.51 -16.50 -0.14
CA HIS A 97 -12.25 -16.12 -0.78
C HIS A 97 -12.00 -14.60 -0.84
N GLY A 98 -13.05 -13.78 -0.91
CA GLY A 98 -12.96 -12.31 -0.87
C GLY A 98 -12.93 -11.73 0.54
N ALA A 99 -12.64 -12.55 1.55
CA ALA A 99 -12.43 -12.09 2.91
C ALA A 99 -11.09 -11.34 2.99
N ALA A 100 -11.17 -10.01 2.98
CA ALA A 100 -10.08 -9.20 3.51
C ALA A 100 -10.02 -9.47 5.02
N ARG A 101 -8.84 -9.81 5.54
CA ARG A 101 -8.64 -9.84 6.99
C ARG A 101 -8.84 -8.45 7.58
#